data_AF-A0A815P382-F1
#
_entry.id   AF-A0A815P382-F1
#
_cell.length_a   1.000
_cell.length_b   1.000
_cell.length_c   1.000
_cell.angle_alpha   90.00
_cell.angle_beta   90.00
_cell.angle_gamma   90.00
#
_symmetry.space_group_name_H-M   'P 1'
#
loop_
_entity.id
_entity.type
_entity.pdbx_description
1 polymer ?
#
loop_
_entity_poly.entity_id
_entity_poly.type
_entity_poly.pdbx_seq_one_letter_code
_entity_poly.pdbx_strand_id
1 'polypeptide(L)'
;MNNGMFENPDNHHTFWHCYYGTGYLKPCPAGLIWSQTQQQCIRYVVAPTVTVMTTTEAVLSTTETISNCLDSNLITFENASMNSKIQNGYHGLKWTNAYALDTQIYPQWSESGFYTAVKSGAWVAFNMNGERMTISIDPPNKFSIKSFVVSSAWKDDVRLSMISQRASTFYKEASFKIEKNHSTTIELNWFDINTITFHALSNNSPHGEVFVIDDLCLDSTTISTSTSAGIIDKCPLNEVLYQNHCYYLDGVGGECPSGYSLGSEAVLSITADSFIGLNYKTAISNNCCVVTSEKYSNYGIDSTDQCNKQGPFTAVPSHNGGGCRNQTTKHSRQLTFCMSN
;
A
#
# COMPACT_ATOMS: atom_id res chain seq x y z
N MET A 1 -8.87 37.12 19.58
CA MET A 1 -7.75 36.37 18.97
C MET A 1 -6.55 36.46 19.90
N ASN A 2 -5.90 35.34 20.18
CA ASN A 2 -4.69 35.32 21.00
C ASN A 2 -3.52 35.97 20.24
N ASN A 3 -2.58 36.57 20.97
CA ASN A 3 -1.35 37.07 20.37
C ASN A 3 -0.54 35.89 19.82
N GLY A 4 -0.01 36.01 18.61
CA GLY A 4 0.75 34.94 17.97
C GLY A 4 0.84 35.06 16.46
N MET A 5 1.52 34.09 15.85
CA MET A 5 1.63 33.95 14.41
C MET A 5 0.85 32.72 13.94
N PHE A 6 0.01 32.92 12.94
CA PHE A 6 -0.94 31.93 12.46
C PHE A 6 -0.86 31.81 10.94
N GLU A 7 -1.06 30.60 10.44
CA GLU A 7 -1.08 30.31 9.02
C GLU A 7 -2.19 31.07 8.31
N ASN A 8 -1.89 31.60 7.14
CA ASN A 8 -2.92 32.12 6.25
C ASN A 8 -3.43 30.99 5.34
N PRO A 9 -4.68 30.52 5.50
CA PRO A 9 -5.23 29.43 4.69
C PRO A 9 -5.34 29.78 3.20
N ASP A 10 -5.41 31.08 2.86
CA ASP A 10 -5.61 31.53 1.48
C ASP A 10 -4.29 31.74 0.71
N ASN A 11 -3.18 31.94 1.41
CA ASN A 11 -1.88 32.22 0.78
C ASN A 11 -0.70 31.86 1.69
N HIS A 12 -0.06 30.73 1.40
CA HIS A 12 1.10 30.20 2.12
C HIS A 12 2.35 31.11 2.09
N HIS A 13 2.40 32.15 1.23
CA HIS A 13 3.45 33.17 1.25
C HIS A 13 3.17 34.32 2.21
N THR A 14 2.09 34.23 2.96
CA THR A 14 1.71 35.21 3.98
C THR A 14 1.31 34.51 5.26
N PHE A 15 1.38 35.21 6.38
CA PHE A 15 0.94 34.71 7.67
C PHE A 15 0.26 35.83 8.46
N TRP A 16 -0.61 35.44 9.37
CA TRP A 16 -1.28 36.36 10.28
C TRP A 16 -0.42 36.58 11.50
N HIS A 17 0.02 37.82 11.71
CA HIS A 17 0.61 38.25 12.97
C HIS A 17 -0.47 38.97 13.78
N CYS A 18 -0.97 38.31 14.82
CA CYS A 18 -1.99 38.86 15.70
C CYS A 18 -1.35 39.52 16.91
N TYR A 19 -1.63 40.81 17.11
CA TYR A 19 -1.15 41.58 18.26
C TYR A 19 -2.28 42.46 18.82
N TYR A 20 -2.59 42.32 20.11
CA TYR A 20 -3.72 42.96 20.80
C TYR A 20 -5.07 42.81 20.06
N GLY A 21 -5.36 41.59 19.62
CA GLY A 21 -6.63 41.26 18.96
C GLY A 21 -6.77 41.79 17.52
N THR A 22 -5.76 42.46 16.98
CA THR A 22 -5.72 42.89 15.58
C THR A 22 -4.79 41.98 14.78
N GLY A 23 -5.30 41.41 13.69
CA GLY A 23 -4.53 40.57 12.77
C GLY A 23 -3.88 41.42 11.68
N TYR A 24 -2.57 41.32 11.55
CA TYR A 24 -1.80 41.93 10.47
C TYR A 24 -1.32 40.86 9.52
N LEU A 25 -1.76 40.92 8.27
CA LEU A 25 -1.24 40.04 7.24
C LEU A 25 0.21 40.45 6.93
N LYS A 26 1.13 39.50 7.08
CA LYS A 26 2.57 39.71 6.84
C LYS A 26 3.02 38.84 5.67
N PRO A 27 3.71 39.41 4.68
CA PRO A 27 4.35 38.62 3.65
C PRO A 27 5.59 37.93 4.20
N CYS A 28 5.83 36.71 3.77
CA CYS A 28 7.15 36.11 3.84
C CYS A 28 8.11 36.80 2.87
N PRO A 29 9.42 36.83 3.15
CA PRO A 29 10.43 37.22 2.17
C PRO A 29 10.25 36.43 0.86
N ALA A 30 10.57 37.09 -0.27
CA ALA A 30 10.33 36.53 -1.59
C ALA A 30 10.87 35.09 -1.72
N GLY A 31 10.01 34.16 -2.15
CA GLY A 31 10.35 32.75 -2.35
C GLY A 31 10.28 31.85 -1.11
N LEU A 32 9.80 32.34 0.03
CA LEU A 32 9.60 31.55 1.26
C LEU A 32 8.11 31.31 1.52
N ILE A 33 7.78 30.25 2.27
CA ILE A 33 6.41 29.95 2.74
C ILE A 33 6.37 29.92 4.27
N TRP A 34 5.21 30.23 4.86
CA TRP A 34 5.01 30.14 6.29
C TRP A 34 4.92 28.67 6.76
N SER A 35 5.65 28.33 7.81
CA SER A 35 5.50 27.04 8.50
C SER A 35 4.92 27.26 9.89
N GLN A 36 3.67 26.82 10.12
CA GLN A 36 3.04 26.91 11.43
C GLN A 36 3.82 26.13 12.50
N THR A 37 4.39 24.97 12.13
CA THR A 37 5.19 24.15 13.05
C THR A 37 6.48 24.84 13.49
N GLN A 38 7.15 25.57 12.59
CA GLN A 38 8.41 26.24 12.90
C GLN A 38 8.25 27.71 13.31
N GLN A 39 7.03 28.26 13.23
CA GLN A 39 6.73 29.67 13.49
C GLN A 39 7.66 30.63 12.71
N GLN A 40 8.02 30.26 11.47
CA GLN A 40 8.89 31.08 10.62
C GLN A 40 8.63 30.83 9.13
N CYS A 41 9.03 31.80 8.31
CA CYS A 41 9.09 31.63 6.86
C CYS A 41 10.29 30.77 6.50
N ILE A 42 10.02 29.60 5.93
CA ILE A 42 11.05 28.65 5.50
C ILE A 42 11.20 28.67 3.98
N ARG A 43 12.39 28.32 3.50
CA ARG A 43 12.56 27.97 2.08
C ARG A 43 11.74 26.72 1.83
N TYR A 44 10.84 26.77 0.87
CA TYR A 44 10.11 25.58 0.46
C TYR A 44 11.12 24.64 -0.22
N VAL A 45 11.61 23.63 0.51
CA VAL A 45 12.34 22.51 -0.10
C VAL A 45 11.31 21.58 -0.73
N VAL A 46 10.93 21.90 -1.95
CA VAL A 46 10.38 20.95 -2.93
C VAL A 46 11.46 20.76 -3.98
N ALA A 47 11.81 19.51 -4.24
CA ALA A 47 12.45 19.14 -5.49
C ALA A 47 11.56 19.58 -6.69
N PRO A 48 12.16 19.85 -7.87
CA PRO A 48 12.01 21.13 -8.55
C PRO A 48 10.79 21.26 -9.48
N THR A 49 10.26 22.49 -9.50
CA THR A 49 9.48 23.18 -10.56
C THR A 49 8.35 22.42 -11.24
N VAL A 50 7.13 22.61 -10.71
CA VAL A 50 5.89 22.35 -11.45
C VAL A 50 5.51 23.62 -12.21
N THR A 51 5.64 23.59 -13.54
CA THR A 51 4.88 24.46 -14.42
C THR A 51 3.40 24.30 -14.09
N VAL A 52 2.75 25.41 -13.73
CA VAL A 52 1.31 25.48 -13.45
C VAL A 52 0.55 24.89 -14.65
N MET A 53 0.08 23.66 -14.51
CA MET A 53 -0.97 23.13 -15.37
C MET A 53 -2.29 23.35 -14.66
N THR A 54 -3.12 24.16 -15.30
CA THR A 54 -4.51 24.45 -14.97
C THR A 54 -5.24 23.20 -14.48
N THR A 55 -5.81 23.31 -13.28
CA THR A 55 -6.75 22.35 -12.70
C THR A 55 -7.97 22.22 -13.62
N THR A 56 -8.05 21.12 -14.36
CA THR A 56 -9.33 20.63 -14.89
C THR A 56 -10.12 20.04 -13.73
N GLU A 57 -11.27 20.65 -13.42
CA GLU A 57 -12.27 20.10 -12.52
C GLU A 57 -12.62 18.67 -12.94
N ALA A 58 -12.57 17.73 -11.98
CA ALA A 58 -13.06 16.39 -12.17
C ALA A 58 -14.58 16.45 -12.33
N VAL A 59 -15.06 16.03 -13.51
CA VAL A 59 -16.49 15.94 -13.81
C VAL A 59 -17.08 14.78 -13.02
N LEU A 60 -18.08 15.07 -12.18
CA LEU A 60 -18.92 14.05 -11.56
C LEU A 60 -19.72 13.34 -12.66
N SER A 61 -19.32 12.11 -13.00
CA SER A 61 -20.04 11.25 -13.95
C SER A 61 -21.08 10.43 -13.20
N THR A 62 -22.36 10.68 -13.45
CA THR A 62 -23.49 9.90 -12.90
C THR A 62 -23.98 8.82 -13.87
N THR A 63 -23.07 8.06 -14.47
CA THR A 63 -23.44 6.89 -15.28
C THR A 63 -22.60 5.69 -14.87
N GLU A 64 -23.29 4.58 -14.55
CA GLU A 64 -22.73 3.24 -14.37
C GLU A 64 -21.94 2.85 -15.62
N THR A 65 -20.71 3.32 -15.70
CA THR A 65 -19.70 2.77 -16.58
C THR A 65 -18.82 1.96 -15.65
N ILE A 66 -19.01 0.65 -15.72
CA ILE A 66 -18.18 -0.35 -15.06
C ILE A 66 -16.73 0.11 -15.24
N SER A 67 -16.11 0.51 -14.12
CA SER A 67 -14.66 0.68 -14.07
C SER A 67 -14.11 -0.67 -14.46
N ASN A 68 -13.64 -0.79 -15.71
CA ASN A 68 -12.93 -1.96 -16.18
C ASN A 68 -11.58 -1.96 -15.45
N CYS A 69 -11.60 -2.26 -14.16
CA CYS A 69 -10.45 -2.76 -13.45
C CYS A 69 -10.30 -4.21 -13.85
N LEU A 70 -9.12 -4.61 -14.30
CA LEU A 70 -8.85 -6.03 -14.44
C LEU A 70 -8.87 -6.64 -13.04
N ASP A 71 -9.49 -7.81 -12.87
CA ASP A 71 -9.62 -8.48 -11.57
C ASP A 71 -8.26 -8.63 -10.85
N SER A 72 -7.16 -8.79 -11.59
CA SER A 72 -5.80 -8.88 -11.04
C SER A 72 -5.30 -7.59 -10.37
N ASN A 73 -5.88 -6.44 -10.72
CA ASN A 73 -5.50 -5.13 -10.21
C ASN A 73 -6.54 -4.55 -9.24
N LEU A 74 -7.63 -5.28 -9.02
CA LEU A 74 -8.69 -4.90 -8.11
C LEU A 74 -8.35 -5.41 -6.72
N ILE A 75 -8.33 -4.50 -5.75
CA ILE A 75 -8.14 -4.83 -4.34
C ILE A 75 -9.48 -4.67 -3.64
N THR A 76 -10.06 -5.81 -3.24
CA THR A 76 -11.37 -5.94 -2.57
C THR A 76 -11.23 -6.20 -1.06
N PHE A 77 -10.00 -6.26 -0.55
CA PHE A 77 -9.69 -6.45 0.88
C PHE A 77 -10.15 -7.76 1.54
N GLU A 78 -10.81 -8.68 0.81
CA GLU A 78 -11.31 -9.97 1.32
C GLU A 78 -10.27 -10.85 2.01
N ASN A 79 -9.01 -10.73 1.60
CA ASN A 79 -7.89 -11.50 2.14
C ASN A 79 -6.93 -10.64 2.97
N ALA A 80 -7.35 -9.42 3.33
CA ALA A 80 -6.60 -8.58 4.24
C ALA A 80 -6.83 -9.08 5.67
N SER A 81 -5.79 -9.67 6.27
CA SER A 81 -5.71 -10.25 7.63
C SER A 81 -6.91 -9.95 8.56
N MET A 82 -7.55 -11.02 9.07
CA MET A 82 -8.84 -10.93 9.77
C MET A 82 -8.89 -9.83 10.85
N ASN A 83 -9.71 -8.80 10.64
CA ASN A 83 -10.01 -7.69 11.56
C ASN A 83 -8.78 -7.00 12.16
N SER A 84 -7.70 -6.91 11.39
CA SER A 84 -6.44 -6.36 11.86
C SER A 84 -5.82 -5.39 10.86
N LYS A 85 -4.68 -4.83 11.24
CA LYS A 85 -3.90 -3.92 10.41
C LYS A 85 -3.56 -4.63 9.09
N ILE A 86 -3.79 -3.95 7.96
CA ILE A 86 -3.36 -4.45 6.65
C ILE A 86 -1.84 -4.56 6.67
N GLN A 87 -1.35 -5.76 6.37
CA GLN A 87 0.07 -6.05 6.43
C GLN A 87 0.81 -5.46 5.23
N ASN A 88 2.04 -4.99 5.46
CA ASN A 88 2.93 -4.62 4.36
C ASN A 88 3.18 -5.86 3.49
N GLY A 89 3.22 -5.66 2.18
CA GLY A 89 3.28 -6.75 1.20
C GLY A 89 1.91 -7.18 0.68
N TYR A 90 0.80 -6.78 1.31
CA TYR A 90 -0.53 -7.00 0.75
C TYR A 90 -0.65 -6.29 -0.61
N HIS A 91 -0.84 -7.08 -1.68
CA HIS A 91 -0.74 -6.67 -3.08
C HIS A 91 0.58 -5.96 -3.46
N GLY A 92 1.70 -6.33 -2.81
CA GLY A 92 3.01 -5.75 -3.09
C GLY A 92 3.19 -4.31 -2.60
N LEU A 93 2.25 -3.80 -1.80
CA LEU A 93 2.24 -2.43 -1.32
C LEU A 93 2.56 -2.37 0.18
N LYS A 94 3.05 -1.21 0.62
CA LYS A 94 3.19 -0.85 2.03
C LYS A 94 2.00 -0.02 2.47
N TRP A 95 1.45 -0.40 3.61
CA TRP A 95 0.23 0.15 4.17
C TRP A 95 0.52 0.75 5.55
N THR A 96 0.30 2.06 5.67
CA THR A 96 0.44 2.78 6.94
C THR A 96 -0.94 3.26 7.40
N ASN A 97 -1.28 2.94 8.65
CA ASN A 97 -2.58 3.23 9.25
C ASN A 97 -3.78 2.74 8.40
N ALA A 98 -3.64 1.58 7.77
CA ALA A 98 -4.72 0.93 7.04
C ALA A 98 -5.12 -0.35 7.76
N TYR A 99 -6.42 -0.55 7.91
CA TYR A 99 -7.02 -1.69 8.60
C TYR A 99 -8.11 -2.27 7.70
N ALA A 100 -8.34 -3.57 7.81
CA ALA A 100 -9.42 -4.24 7.09
C ALA A 100 -10.50 -4.72 8.06
N LEU A 101 -11.74 -4.71 7.60
CA LEU A 101 -12.89 -5.11 8.40
C LEU A 101 -13.89 -5.89 7.54
N ASP A 102 -14.31 -7.04 8.05
CA ASP A 102 -15.47 -7.77 7.54
C ASP A 102 -16.75 -7.13 8.06
N THR A 103 -17.52 -6.51 7.17
CA THR A 103 -18.76 -5.84 7.56
C THR A 103 -19.78 -6.82 8.13
N GLN A 104 -19.81 -8.08 7.68
CA GLN A 104 -20.80 -9.08 8.13
C GLN A 104 -20.66 -9.45 9.61
N ILE A 105 -19.47 -9.27 10.19
CA ILE A 105 -19.21 -9.54 11.62
C ILE A 105 -19.75 -8.41 12.51
N TYR A 106 -20.04 -7.23 11.94
CA TYR A 106 -20.48 -6.04 12.67
C TYR A 106 -21.85 -5.50 12.21
N PRO A 107 -22.94 -6.29 12.31
CA PRO A 107 -24.29 -5.88 11.87
C PRO A 107 -24.81 -4.60 12.55
N GLN A 108 -24.31 -4.29 13.75
CA GLN A 108 -24.63 -3.05 14.46
C GLN A 108 -24.12 -1.78 13.77
N TRP A 109 -23.22 -1.89 12.78
CA TRP A 109 -22.69 -0.78 12.00
C TRP A 109 -23.33 -0.66 10.61
N SER A 110 -24.47 -1.32 10.39
CA SER A 110 -25.21 -1.30 9.11
C SER A 110 -25.60 0.10 8.62
N GLU A 111 -25.72 1.08 9.51
CA GLU A 111 -26.00 2.48 9.17
C GLU A 111 -24.74 3.38 9.07
N SER A 112 -23.55 2.76 9.06
CA SER A 112 -22.26 3.47 8.93
C SER A 112 -21.72 3.39 7.51
N GLY A 113 -20.74 4.25 7.22
CA GLY A 113 -20.04 4.22 5.94
C GLY A 113 -19.32 2.91 5.66
N PHE A 114 -19.01 2.10 6.69
CA PHE A 114 -18.42 0.78 6.49
C PHE A 114 -19.28 -0.09 5.58
N TYR A 115 -20.59 -0.08 5.79
CA TYR A 115 -21.54 -0.84 4.97
C TYR A 115 -21.81 -0.17 3.62
N THR A 116 -21.83 1.16 3.59
CA THR A 116 -22.10 1.90 2.36
C THR A 116 -20.94 1.83 1.35
N ALA A 117 -19.71 1.66 1.84
CA ALA A 117 -18.51 1.51 1.00
C ALA A 117 -18.42 0.14 0.33
N VAL A 118 -19.01 -0.92 0.90
CA VAL A 118 -18.93 -2.29 0.32
C VAL A 118 -19.50 -2.28 -1.09
N LYS A 119 -18.68 -2.70 -2.05
CA LYS A 119 -19.05 -2.92 -3.45
C LYS A 119 -18.73 -4.32 -3.90
N SER A 120 -17.68 -4.94 -3.37
CA SER A 120 -17.39 -6.33 -3.59
C SER A 120 -17.23 -7.08 -2.27
N GLY A 121 -17.70 -8.33 -2.24
CA GLY A 121 -17.62 -9.18 -1.07
C GLY A 121 -18.25 -8.58 0.20
N ALA A 122 -17.47 -8.51 1.27
CA ALA A 122 -17.84 -8.08 2.60
C ALA A 122 -16.78 -7.21 3.29
N TRP A 123 -15.55 -7.19 2.77
CA TRP A 123 -14.41 -6.55 3.40
C TRP A 123 -14.16 -5.15 2.85
N VAL A 124 -13.73 -4.26 3.72
CA VAL A 124 -13.36 -2.89 3.37
C VAL A 124 -12.08 -2.49 4.09
N ALA A 125 -11.34 -1.53 3.52
CA ALA A 125 -10.21 -0.92 4.21
C ALA A 125 -10.57 0.45 4.79
N PHE A 126 -9.92 0.84 5.90
CA PHE A 126 -10.17 2.12 6.55
C PHE A 126 -8.95 2.63 7.30
N ASN A 127 -8.95 3.93 7.60
CA ASN A 127 -7.97 4.55 8.48
C ASN A 127 -8.40 4.50 9.95
N MET A 128 -7.46 4.23 10.87
CA MET A 128 -7.78 4.21 12.30
C MET A 128 -7.74 5.64 12.88
N ASN A 129 -8.68 5.93 13.80
CA ASN A 129 -8.73 7.15 14.61
C ASN A 129 -8.79 8.49 13.86
N GLY A 130 -9.11 8.49 12.56
CA GLY A 130 -9.10 9.71 11.75
C GLY A 130 -7.71 10.14 11.26
N GLU A 131 -6.67 9.40 11.62
CA GLU A 131 -5.30 9.66 11.22
C GLU A 131 -5.07 9.36 9.73
N ARG A 132 -3.99 9.92 9.16
CA ARG A 132 -3.67 9.73 7.73
C ARG A 132 -3.40 8.27 7.40
N MET A 133 -3.93 7.79 6.28
CA MET A 133 -3.58 6.49 5.70
C MET A 133 -2.59 6.71 4.56
N THR A 134 -1.60 5.85 4.41
CA THR A 134 -0.65 5.93 3.29
C THR A 134 -0.48 4.58 2.62
N ILE A 135 -0.53 4.59 1.30
CA ILE A 135 -0.18 3.47 0.43
C ILE A 135 1.11 3.85 -0.27
N SER A 136 2.11 2.98 -0.22
CA SER A 136 3.42 3.29 -0.79
C SER A 136 4.16 2.07 -1.32
N ILE A 137 5.16 2.32 -2.15
CA ILE A 137 6.15 1.34 -2.60
C ILE A 137 7.53 2.01 -2.63
N ASP A 138 8.57 1.28 -2.22
CA ASP A 138 9.93 1.83 -2.19
C ASP A 138 10.42 2.11 -3.61
N PRO A 139 11.01 3.30 -3.87
CA PRO A 139 11.73 3.55 -5.11
C PRO A 139 12.82 2.47 -5.35
N PRO A 140 13.06 2.09 -6.63
CA PRO A 140 12.59 2.72 -7.86
C PRO A 140 11.22 2.23 -8.34
N ASN A 141 10.57 1.30 -7.61
CA ASN A 141 9.28 0.75 -8.00
C ASN A 141 8.21 1.84 -8.00
N LYS A 142 7.15 1.65 -8.78
CA LYS A 142 6.04 2.60 -8.87
C LYS A 142 4.74 1.83 -8.99
N PHE A 143 3.64 2.48 -8.67
CA PHE A 143 2.29 2.00 -8.95
C PHE A 143 1.44 3.12 -9.53
N SER A 144 0.32 2.75 -10.10
CA SER A 144 -0.66 3.69 -10.66
C SER A 144 -2.01 3.41 -10.02
N ILE A 145 -2.74 4.45 -9.61
CA ILE A 145 -4.11 4.33 -9.12
C ILE A 145 -5.06 4.83 -10.19
N LYS A 146 -6.01 3.98 -10.57
CA LYS A 146 -7.10 4.33 -11.47
C LYS A 146 -8.27 4.91 -10.68
N SER A 147 -8.84 4.10 -9.80
CA SER A 147 -9.99 4.50 -8.99
C SER A 147 -10.13 3.70 -7.70
N PHE A 148 -11.06 4.11 -6.86
CA PHE A 148 -11.51 3.37 -5.68
C PHE A 148 -12.91 3.85 -5.28
N VAL A 149 -13.62 3.03 -4.52
CA VAL A 149 -14.89 3.39 -3.91
C VAL A 149 -14.61 3.88 -2.49
N VAL A 150 -15.30 4.92 -2.05
CA VAL A 150 -15.11 5.48 -0.71
C VAL A 150 -16.39 6.00 -0.09
N SER A 151 -16.47 5.92 1.24
CA SER A 151 -17.45 6.62 2.08
C SER A 151 -16.75 7.19 3.31
N SER A 152 -17.42 8.07 4.06
CA SER A 152 -17.01 8.41 5.43
C SER A 152 -17.69 7.49 6.42
N ALA A 153 -17.00 7.03 7.47
CA ALA A 153 -17.58 6.05 8.37
C ALA A 153 -18.75 6.60 9.21
N TRP A 154 -18.65 7.86 9.67
CA TRP A 154 -19.50 8.35 10.76
C TRP A 154 -20.29 9.62 10.48
N LYS A 155 -19.85 10.45 9.53
CA LYS A 155 -20.41 11.78 9.30
C LYS A 155 -20.56 12.07 7.83
N ASP A 156 -21.56 12.85 7.50
CA ASP A 156 -21.72 13.48 6.18
C ASP A 156 -20.81 14.72 6.09
N ASP A 157 -20.66 15.26 4.87
CA ASP A 157 -19.86 16.44 4.56
C ASP A 157 -18.38 16.35 4.97
N VAL A 158 -17.79 15.15 4.82
CA VAL A 158 -16.36 14.93 5.07
C VAL A 158 -15.57 15.22 3.81
N ARG A 159 -14.48 15.98 3.95
CA ARG A 159 -13.55 16.27 2.86
C ARG A 159 -12.39 15.29 2.90
N LEU A 160 -12.35 14.37 1.93
CA LEU A 160 -11.21 13.51 1.68
C LEU A 160 -10.19 14.25 0.82
N SER A 161 -8.96 14.35 1.30
CA SER A 161 -7.83 14.95 0.58
C SER A 161 -6.76 13.87 0.34
N MET A 162 -6.16 13.89 -0.84
CA MET A 162 -5.11 12.98 -1.25
C MET A 162 -3.92 13.75 -1.80
N ILE A 163 -2.72 13.33 -1.42
CA ILE A 163 -1.47 13.84 -1.96
C ILE A 163 -0.62 12.66 -2.40
N SER A 164 -0.06 12.74 -3.61
CA SER A 164 0.83 11.72 -4.16
C SER A 164 2.25 12.23 -4.34
N GLN A 165 3.20 11.30 -4.35
CA GLN A 165 4.63 11.58 -4.55
C GLN A 165 5.24 10.61 -5.56
N ARG A 166 6.27 11.09 -6.26
CA ARG A 166 7.20 10.30 -7.08
C ARG A 166 8.58 10.41 -6.45
N ALA A 167 9.13 9.28 -6.01
CA ALA A 167 10.23 9.24 -5.07
C ALA A 167 9.94 10.13 -3.85
N SER A 168 10.75 11.16 -3.61
CA SER A 168 10.58 12.14 -2.53
C SER A 168 9.92 13.45 -2.99
N THR A 169 9.44 13.53 -4.23
CA THR A 169 8.90 14.77 -4.81
C THR A 169 7.38 14.70 -4.88
N PHE A 170 6.70 15.79 -4.49
CA PHE A 170 5.27 15.98 -4.73
C PHE A 170 4.92 15.74 -6.21
N TYR A 171 3.78 15.11 -6.47
CA TYR A 171 3.30 14.89 -7.83
C TYR A 171 1.92 15.51 -8.09
N LYS A 172 0.88 15.02 -7.40
CA LYS A 172 -0.50 15.47 -7.58
C LYS A 172 -1.25 15.48 -6.25
N GLU A 173 -2.25 16.32 -6.17
CA GLU A 173 -3.25 16.30 -5.10
C GLU A 173 -4.67 16.36 -5.66
N ALA A 174 -5.62 15.88 -4.86
CA ALA A 174 -7.05 16.00 -5.14
C ALA A 174 -7.85 16.02 -3.84
N SER A 175 -9.04 16.60 -3.89
CA SER A 175 -9.95 16.60 -2.76
C SER A 175 -11.39 16.42 -3.22
N PHE A 176 -12.13 15.57 -2.50
CA PHE A 176 -13.52 15.25 -2.78
C PHE A 176 -14.34 15.29 -1.49
N LYS A 177 -15.62 15.59 -1.64
CA LYS A 177 -16.59 15.42 -0.58
C LYS A 177 -17.08 13.96 -0.58
N ILE A 178 -17.11 13.35 0.59
CA ILE A 178 -17.60 11.98 0.82
C ILE A 178 -18.68 12.01 1.91
N GLU A 179 -19.60 11.06 1.84
CA GLU A 179 -20.79 10.98 2.68
C GLU A 179 -20.84 9.64 3.41
N LYS A 180 -21.56 9.60 4.54
CA LYS A 180 -21.73 8.37 5.32
C LYS A 180 -22.71 7.43 4.64
N ASN A 181 -23.82 7.99 4.17
CA ASN A 181 -24.94 7.21 3.63
C ASN A 181 -24.85 7.00 2.11
N HIS A 182 -23.79 7.51 1.45
CA HIS A 182 -23.56 7.28 0.02
C HIS A 182 -22.07 7.02 -0.26
N SER A 183 -21.79 5.95 -1.00
CA SER A 183 -20.45 5.71 -1.54
C SER A 183 -20.22 6.58 -2.77
N THR A 184 -18.97 7.00 -2.92
CA THR A 184 -18.49 7.75 -4.08
C THR A 184 -17.38 6.95 -4.74
N THR A 185 -17.47 6.74 -6.05
CA THR A 185 -16.34 6.24 -6.83
C THR A 185 -15.47 7.42 -7.23
N ILE A 186 -14.21 7.41 -6.82
CA ILE A 186 -13.23 8.44 -7.18
C ILE A 186 -12.33 7.89 -8.28
N GLU A 187 -12.35 8.55 -9.44
CA GLU A 187 -11.44 8.30 -10.56
C GLU A 187 -10.25 9.28 -10.45
N LEU A 188 -9.07 8.77 -10.13
CA LEU A 188 -7.84 9.57 -10.02
C LEU A 188 -7.01 9.54 -11.30
N ASN A 189 -6.80 8.35 -11.87
CA ASN A 189 -5.89 8.13 -13.00
C ASN A 189 -4.50 8.75 -12.75
N TRP A 190 -3.92 8.44 -11.58
CA TRP A 190 -2.60 8.89 -11.17
C TRP A 190 -1.57 7.81 -11.41
N PHE A 191 -0.70 8.04 -12.40
CA PHE A 191 0.28 7.06 -12.85
C PHE A 191 1.67 7.27 -12.24
N ASP A 192 2.45 6.20 -12.18
CA ASP A 192 3.88 6.22 -11.86
C ASP A 192 4.22 6.87 -10.51
N ILE A 193 3.38 6.66 -9.49
CA ILE A 193 3.59 7.20 -8.13
C ILE A 193 4.28 6.18 -7.22
N ASN A 194 4.95 6.69 -6.19
CA ASN A 194 5.56 5.90 -5.12
C ASN A 194 4.73 5.90 -3.85
N THR A 195 3.93 6.95 -3.65
CA THR A 195 3.18 7.17 -2.42
C THR A 195 1.89 7.89 -2.76
N ILE A 196 0.81 7.50 -2.10
CA ILE A 196 -0.38 8.32 -1.92
C ILE A 196 -0.75 8.36 -0.43
N THR A 197 -1.03 9.54 0.09
CA THR A 197 -1.47 9.77 1.46
C THR A 197 -2.86 10.36 1.45
N PHE A 198 -3.75 9.74 2.21
CA PHE A 198 -5.15 10.12 2.37
C PHE A 198 -5.34 10.81 3.72
N HIS A 199 -6.20 11.82 3.75
CA HIS A 199 -6.59 12.53 4.96
C HIS A 199 -8.04 13.00 4.86
N ALA A 200 -8.87 12.58 5.79
CA ALA A 200 -10.28 12.99 5.83
C ALA A 200 -10.49 14.00 6.96
N LEU A 201 -11.16 15.10 6.65
CA LEU A 201 -11.46 16.18 7.59
C LEU A 201 -12.96 16.48 7.60
N SER A 202 -13.54 16.62 8.78
CA SER A 202 -14.87 17.21 8.95
C SER A 202 -14.76 18.59 9.58
N ASN A 203 -15.71 19.46 9.25
CA ASN A 203 -15.96 20.67 10.02
C ASN A 203 -16.25 20.22 11.46
N ASN A 204 -15.33 20.47 12.40
CA ASN A 204 -15.40 20.15 13.84
C ASN A 204 -14.70 18.86 14.34
N SER A 205 -13.85 18.18 13.58
CA SER A 205 -12.99 17.12 14.14
C SER A 205 -11.51 17.51 14.14
N PRO A 206 -10.89 17.76 15.32
CA PRO A 206 -9.46 18.05 15.40
C PRO A 206 -8.56 16.84 15.09
N HIS A 207 -9.12 15.63 15.09
CA HIS A 207 -8.40 14.37 14.89
C HIS A 207 -8.61 13.75 13.49
N GLY A 208 -9.24 14.50 12.58
CA GLY A 208 -9.66 13.96 11.29
C GLY A 208 -10.88 13.05 11.39
N GLU A 209 -11.22 12.37 10.30
CA GLU A 209 -12.36 11.45 10.23
C GLU A 209 -11.94 10.09 9.68
N VAL A 210 -12.70 9.07 10.06
CA VAL A 210 -12.54 7.75 9.46
C VAL A 210 -13.22 7.74 8.09
N PHE A 211 -12.47 7.37 7.08
CA PHE A 211 -12.95 7.06 5.73
C PHE A 211 -12.75 5.57 5.46
N VAL A 212 -13.62 5.03 4.62
CA VAL A 212 -13.68 3.61 4.29
C VAL A 212 -13.57 3.47 2.79
N ILE A 213 -12.66 2.64 2.30
CA ILE A 213 -12.47 2.35 0.89
C ILE A 213 -12.75 0.89 0.57
N ASP A 214 -13.22 0.67 -0.65
CA ASP A 214 -13.35 -0.65 -1.28
C ASP A 214 -13.02 -0.53 -2.78
N ASP A 215 -12.86 -1.66 -3.46
CA ASP A 215 -12.61 -1.75 -4.90
C ASP A 215 -11.49 -0.81 -5.36
N LEU A 216 -10.35 -0.83 -4.65
CA LEU A 216 -9.18 -0.04 -5.03
C LEU A 216 -8.58 -0.63 -6.31
N CYS A 217 -8.79 0.08 -7.40
CA CYS A 217 -8.31 -0.28 -8.71
C CYS A 217 -6.94 0.35 -9.00
N LEU A 218 -5.95 -0.53 -9.10
CA LEU A 218 -4.63 -0.15 -9.60
C LEU A 218 -4.61 -0.22 -11.13
N ASP A 219 -3.81 0.63 -11.76
CA ASP A 219 -3.52 0.51 -13.19
C ASP A 219 -2.21 -0.26 -13.38
N SER A 220 -2.27 -1.36 -14.13
CA SER A 220 -1.09 -2.13 -14.53
C SER A 220 -0.34 -1.51 -15.72
N THR A 221 -0.78 -0.35 -16.25
CA THR A 221 -0.06 0.39 -17.31
C THR A 221 1.17 1.12 -16.79
N THR A 222 2.13 0.37 -16.25
CA THR A 222 3.55 0.75 -16.26
C THR A 222 4.39 -0.41 -16.78
N ILE A 223 4.02 -0.98 -17.93
CA ILE A 223 4.98 -1.59 -18.85
C ILE A 223 4.62 -1.21 -20.29
N SER A 224 5.06 -0.03 -20.71
CA SER A 224 5.32 0.27 -22.11
C SER A 224 6.60 1.08 -22.22
N THR A 225 7.74 0.38 -22.10
CA THR A 225 8.86 0.69 -22.98
C THR A 225 9.09 -0.52 -23.88
N SER A 226 9.05 -0.23 -25.17
CA SER A 226 9.33 -1.14 -26.27
C SER A 226 10.73 -1.77 -26.12
N THR A 227 10.76 -3.06 -25.80
CA THR A 227 11.54 -4.08 -26.52
C THR A 227 11.11 -5.46 -26.02
N SER A 228 10.77 -6.34 -26.94
CA SER A 228 10.35 -7.71 -26.68
C SER A 228 11.42 -8.53 -25.95
N ALA A 229 11.24 -8.74 -24.65
CA ALA A 229 11.74 -9.92 -23.93
C ALA A 229 10.96 -10.09 -22.61
N GLY A 230 10.01 -11.04 -22.60
CA GLY A 230 9.57 -11.81 -21.44
C GLY A 230 9.14 -11.07 -20.16
N ILE A 231 7.94 -10.45 -20.17
CA ILE A 231 7.25 -10.12 -18.93
C ILE A 231 6.36 -11.29 -18.53
N ILE A 232 6.50 -11.78 -17.30
CA ILE A 232 5.66 -12.82 -16.71
C ILE A 232 4.47 -12.14 -16.03
N ASP A 233 3.29 -12.29 -16.60
CA ASP A 233 2.01 -11.78 -16.09
C ASP A 233 1.37 -12.72 -15.06
N LYS A 234 1.73 -14.01 -15.08
CA LYS A 234 1.27 -15.00 -14.12
C LYS A 234 2.29 -16.12 -13.92
N CYS A 235 2.47 -16.51 -12.66
CA CYS A 235 3.30 -17.66 -12.32
C CYS A 235 2.52 -18.99 -12.36
N PRO A 236 3.19 -20.12 -12.63
CA PRO A 236 2.58 -21.43 -12.53
C PRO A 236 2.10 -21.76 -11.11
N LEU A 237 1.39 -22.89 -10.98
CA LEU A 237 0.83 -23.34 -9.71
C LEU A 237 1.92 -23.49 -8.63
N ASN A 238 1.60 -23.06 -7.40
CA ASN A 238 2.49 -23.06 -6.23
C ASN A 238 3.69 -22.10 -6.32
N GLU A 239 3.54 -21.03 -7.09
CA GLU A 239 4.58 -20.01 -7.24
C GLU A 239 4.03 -18.61 -6.96
N VAL A 240 4.92 -17.72 -6.53
CA VAL A 240 4.64 -16.32 -6.21
C VAL A 240 5.31 -15.44 -7.26
N LEU A 241 4.54 -14.55 -7.90
CA LEU A 241 5.07 -13.54 -8.81
C LEU A 241 5.60 -12.35 -8.01
N TYR A 242 6.87 -12.00 -8.22
CA TYR A 242 7.46 -10.78 -7.66
C TYR A 242 8.50 -10.21 -8.63
N GLN A 243 8.46 -8.90 -8.90
CA GLN A 243 9.43 -8.22 -9.79
C GLN A 243 9.74 -8.95 -11.10
N ASN A 244 8.70 -9.46 -11.78
CA ASN A 244 8.81 -10.19 -13.05
C ASN A 244 9.48 -11.59 -12.98
N HIS A 245 9.60 -12.15 -11.78
CA HIS A 245 10.10 -13.51 -11.57
C HIS A 245 9.09 -14.34 -10.78
N CYS A 246 9.08 -15.64 -11.04
CA CYS A 246 8.31 -16.61 -10.29
C CYS A 246 9.17 -17.27 -9.24
N TYR A 247 8.67 -17.27 -8.02
CA TYR A 247 9.36 -17.81 -6.86
C TYR A 247 8.61 -18.99 -6.28
N TYR A 248 9.33 -19.99 -5.80
CA TYR A 248 8.71 -21.11 -5.10
C TYR A 248 9.60 -21.72 -4.03
N LEU A 249 8.95 -22.47 -3.14
CA LEU A 249 9.60 -23.29 -2.12
C LEU A 249 9.50 -24.76 -2.51
N ASP A 250 10.63 -25.48 -2.42
CA ASP A 250 10.66 -26.89 -2.78
C ASP A 250 11.77 -27.67 -2.05
N GLY A 251 11.60 -28.98 -1.92
CA GLY A 251 12.54 -29.89 -1.26
C GLY A 251 13.60 -30.44 -2.21
N VAL A 252 14.27 -29.57 -2.98
CA VAL A 252 15.20 -29.95 -4.07
C VAL A 252 16.69 -29.90 -3.68
N GLY A 253 17.01 -29.81 -2.40
CA GLY A 253 18.40 -30.01 -1.95
C GLY A 253 19.35 -28.83 -2.19
N GLY A 254 18.80 -27.64 -2.47
CA GLY A 254 19.58 -26.45 -2.82
C GLY A 254 19.91 -26.34 -4.31
N GLU A 255 19.29 -27.16 -5.16
CA GLU A 255 19.50 -27.16 -6.61
C GLU A 255 18.18 -26.88 -7.33
N CYS A 256 18.06 -25.67 -7.89
CA CYS A 256 16.90 -25.33 -8.70
C CYS A 256 16.95 -26.04 -10.07
N PRO A 257 15.82 -26.51 -10.60
CA PRO A 257 15.74 -27.14 -11.92
C PRO A 257 16.04 -26.12 -13.03
N SER A 258 16.27 -26.64 -14.24
CA SER A 258 16.50 -25.80 -15.42
C SER A 258 15.40 -24.75 -15.60
N GLY A 259 15.82 -23.51 -15.89
CA GLY A 259 14.92 -22.35 -15.98
C GLY A 259 14.72 -21.62 -14.66
N TYR A 260 15.32 -22.10 -13.56
CA TYR A 260 15.30 -21.44 -12.26
C TYR A 260 16.72 -21.37 -11.67
N SER A 261 16.92 -20.41 -10.79
CA SER A 261 18.13 -20.19 -10.00
C SER A 261 17.74 -19.93 -8.53
N LEU A 262 18.72 -19.94 -7.62
CA LEU A 262 18.44 -19.67 -6.21
C LEU A 262 17.98 -18.23 -6.02
N GLY A 263 16.86 -18.04 -5.32
CA GLY A 263 16.37 -16.72 -4.93
C GLY A 263 17.17 -16.15 -3.75
N SER A 264 17.21 -14.82 -3.65
CA SER A 264 17.88 -14.12 -2.53
C SER A 264 17.07 -14.12 -1.23
N GLU A 265 17.74 -14.07 -0.08
CA GLU A 265 17.14 -13.85 1.24
C GLU A 265 16.37 -12.53 1.30
N ALA A 266 16.87 -11.50 0.62
CA ALA A 266 16.19 -10.21 0.56
C ALA A 266 14.78 -10.33 -0.04
N VAL A 267 14.66 -11.04 -1.16
CA VAL A 267 13.34 -11.30 -1.77
C VAL A 267 12.51 -12.24 -0.91
N LEU A 268 13.11 -13.32 -0.37
CA LEU A 268 12.41 -14.25 0.51
C LEU A 268 11.79 -13.53 1.70
N SER A 269 12.47 -12.56 2.29
CA SER A 269 11.98 -11.77 3.44
C SER A 269 10.72 -10.96 3.13
N ILE A 270 10.50 -10.62 1.86
CA ILE A 270 9.36 -9.82 1.38
C ILE A 270 8.23 -10.74 0.91
N THR A 271 8.57 -11.85 0.25
CA THR A 271 7.60 -12.76 -0.38
C THR A 271 7.18 -13.93 0.52
N ALA A 272 7.78 -14.09 1.71
CA ALA A 272 7.55 -15.25 2.58
C ALA A 272 6.05 -15.49 2.85
N ASP A 273 5.31 -14.47 3.28
CA ASP A 273 3.89 -14.59 3.63
C ASP A 273 3.01 -14.97 2.42
N SER A 274 3.44 -14.65 1.20
CA SER A 274 2.72 -15.00 -0.03
C SER A 274 2.73 -16.52 -0.32
N PHE A 275 3.53 -17.30 0.42
CA PHE A 275 3.52 -18.77 0.31
C PHE A 275 2.42 -19.44 1.15
N ILE A 276 1.74 -18.73 2.05
CA ILE A 276 0.63 -19.29 2.81
C ILE A 276 -0.44 -19.80 1.85
N GLY A 277 -0.91 -21.04 2.07
CA GLY A 277 -1.91 -21.68 1.21
C GLY A 277 -1.35 -22.36 -0.03
N LEU A 278 -0.08 -22.14 -0.39
CA LEU A 278 0.58 -22.84 -1.50
C LEU A 278 1.20 -24.17 -1.04
N ASN A 279 1.56 -25.04 -1.97
CA ASN A 279 2.28 -26.29 -1.68
C ASN A 279 3.75 -26.19 -2.08
N TYR A 280 4.56 -27.19 -1.69
CA TYR A 280 5.84 -27.42 -2.34
C TYR A 280 5.61 -27.62 -3.85
N LYS A 281 6.52 -27.10 -4.69
CA LYS A 281 6.38 -27.24 -6.14
C LYS A 281 6.40 -28.69 -6.60
N THR A 282 7.33 -29.50 -6.10
CA THR A 282 7.47 -30.90 -6.54
C THR A 282 7.66 -31.90 -5.40
N ALA A 283 8.39 -31.51 -4.35
CA ALA A 283 8.90 -32.41 -3.34
C ALA A 283 8.88 -31.75 -1.96
N ILE A 284 8.31 -32.45 -0.96
CA ILE A 284 8.40 -32.03 0.45
C ILE A 284 9.88 -32.00 0.89
N SER A 285 10.29 -31.00 1.68
CA SER A 285 11.64 -30.94 2.23
C SER A 285 11.88 -31.99 3.32
N ASN A 286 13.14 -32.26 3.66
CA ASN A 286 13.53 -33.01 4.85
C ASN A 286 14.40 -32.20 5.83
N ASN A 287 14.59 -30.92 5.55
CA ASN A 287 15.25 -29.97 6.45
C ASN A 287 14.52 -28.62 6.39
N CYS A 288 14.49 -27.92 7.51
CA CYS A 288 13.72 -26.70 7.71
C CYS A 288 14.39 -25.42 7.26
N CYS A 289 15.72 -25.44 7.05
CA CYS A 289 16.45 -24.26 6.63
C CYS A 289 16.29 -24.04 5.13
N VAL A 290 16.10 -22.79 4.73
CA VAL A 290 15.96 -22.43 3.32
C VAL A 290 17.33 -22.18 2.73
N VAL A 291 17.68 -22.88 1.66
CA VAL A 291 18.81 -22.51 0.81
C VAL A 291 18.37 -21.41 -0.14
N THR A 292 19.14 -20.34 -0.14
CA THR A 292 19.00 -19.16 -0.98
C THR A 292 20.31 -18.92 -1.74
N SER A 293 20.40 -17.83 -2.49
CA SER A 293 21.61 -17.45 -3.24
C SER A 293 22.79 -17.07 -2.34
N GLU A 294 22.53 -16.81 -1.06
CA GLU A 294 23.49 -16.36 -0.08
C GLU A 294 24.37 -17.51 0.43
N LYS A 295 25.54 -17.15 0.96
CA LYS A 295 26.52 -18.11 1.48
C LYS A 295 25.98 -18.95 2.65
N TYR A 296 25.07 -18.38 3.42
CA TYR A 296 24.52 -19.00 4.63
C TYR A 296 23.00 -19.05 4.50
N SER A 297 22.41 -20.17 4.91
CA SER A 297 20.98 -20.21 5.19
C SER A 297 20.74 -19.50 6.52
N ASN A 298 20.01 -18.38 6.50
CA ASN A 298 19.52 -17.68 7.71
C ASN A 298 18.01 -17.82 7.92
N TYR A 299 17.28 -18.29 6.92
CA TYR A 299 15.83 -18.48 6.97
C TYR A 299 15.47 -19.94 7.17
N GLY A 300 14.32 -20.17 7.80
CA GLY A 300 13.74 -21.50 7.95
C GLY A 300 12.28 -21.47 8.35
N ILE A 301 11.61 -22.60 8.20
CA ILE A 301 10.25 -22.82 8.73
C ILE A 301 10.39 -23.51 10.08
N ASP A 302 9.65 -23.10 11.12
CA ASP A 302 9.73 -23.81 12.39
C ASP A 302 9.32 -25.29 12.22
N SER A 303 10.12 -26.17 12.82
CA SER A 303 9.96 -27.63 12.78
C SER A 303 8.63 -28.10 13.39
N THR A 304 8.06 -27.32 14.32
CA THR A 304 6.77 -27.63 14.94
C THR A 304 5.59 -27.36 14.01
N ASP A 305 5.75 -26.46 13.04
CA ASP A 305 4.63 -25.88 12.30
C ASP A 305 4.36 -26.65 11.00
N GLN A 306 5.13 -26.35 9.95
CA GLN A 306 4.87 -26.82 8.58
C GLN A 306 6.08 -27.47 7.90
N CYS A 307 7.26 -27.33 8.48
CA CYS A 307 8.49 -27.89 7.93
C CYS A 307 8.38 -29.41 7.74
N ASN A 308 8.83 -29.92 6.59
CA ASN A 308 8.86 -31.35 6.25
C ASN A 308 7.48 -32.05 6.24
N LYS A 309 6.39 -31.29 6.31
CA LYS A 309 5.02 -31.79 6.21
C LYS A 309 4.47 -31.45 4.83
N GLN A 310 3.53 -32.26 4.34
CA GLN A 310 2.81 -31.95 3.12
C GLN A 310 2.06 -30.62 3.29
N GLY A 311 2.02 -29.82 2.22
CA GLY A 311 1.27 -28.57 2.19
C GLY A 311 -0.25 -28.79 2.22
N PRO A 312 -1.04 -27.70 2.15
CA PRO A 312 -0.59 -26.33 1.92
C PRO A 312 0.17 -25.73 3.09
N PHE A 313 1.01 -24.73 2.84
CA PHE A 313 1.80 -24.07 3.86
C PHE A 313 0.91 -23.28 4.81
N THR A 314 0.96 -23.62 6.10
CA THR A 314 0.32 -22.86 7.19
C THR A 314 1.31 -21.97 7.94
N ALA A 315 2.61 -22.19 7.73
CA ALA A 315 3.71 -21.36 8.21
C ALA A 315 4.74 -21.20 7.10
N VAL A 316 5.44 -20.07 7.11
CA VAL A 316 6.34 -19.64 6.03
C VAL A 316 7.76 -19.43 6.58
N PRO A 317 8.77 -19.36 5.70
CA PRO A 317 10.13 -19.09 6.13
C PRO A 317 10.26 -17.76 6.87
N SER A 318 10.87 -17.80 8.04
CA SER A 318 11.19 -16.63 8.85
C SER A 318 12.68 -16.59 9.16
N HIS A 319 13.19 -15.40 9.43
CA HIS A 319 14.59 -15.24 9.81
C HIS A 319 14.86 -15.98 11.13
N ASN A 320 15.87 -16.85 11.12
CA ASN A 320 16.20 -17.80 12.19
C ASN A 320 15.08 -18.81 12.53
N GLY A 321 14.05 -18.96 11.69
CA GLY A 321 13.02 -19.98 11.86
C GLY A 321 13.64 -21.38 11.85
N GLY A 322 13.14 -22.28 12.71
CA GLY A 322 13.70 -23.62 12.86
C GLY A 322 15.17 -23.66 13.34
N GLY A 323 15.70 -22.56 13.89
CA GLY A 323 17.09 -22.46 14.35
C GLY A 323 18.12 -22.24 13.23
N CYS A 324 17.67 -21.77 12.07
CA CYS A 324 18.44 -21.73 10.85
C CYS A 324 19.40 -20.55 10.70
N ARG A 325 20.02 -20.04 11.77
CA ARG A 325 20.99 -18.93 11.66
C ARG A 325 22.37 -19.40 11.24
N ASN A 326 22.92 -18.82 10.17
CA ASN A 326 24.25 -19.10 9.63
C ASN A 326 24.50 -20.58 9.28
N GLN A 327 23.48 -21.32 8.86
CA GLN A 327 23.61 -22.74 8.54
C GLN A 327 24.29 -22.92 7.17
N THR A 328 25.13 -23.95 7.06
CA THR A 328 25.86 -24.28 5.82
C THR A 328 25.67 -25.74 5.39
N THR A 329 25.10 -26.57 6.27
CA THR A 329 24.86 -27.99 5.99
C THR A 329 23.75 -28.13 4.98
N LYS A 330 24.02 -28.80 3.86
CA LYS A 330 23.02 -29.14 2.84
C LYS A 330 22.52 -30.57 3.04
N HIS A 331 21.20 -30.74 3.00
CA HIS A 331 20.54 -32.04 2.99
C HIS A 331 20.04 -32.40 1.58
N SER A 332 19.83 -33.69 1.30
CA SER A 332 19.40 -34.17 -0.01
C SER A 332 18.03 -33.62 -0.47
N ARG A 333 17.15 -33.26 0.45
CA ARG A 333 15.87 -32.57 0.18
C ARG A 333 15.74 -31.30 1.02
N GLN A 334 16.83 -30.55 1.09
CA GLN A 334 16.85 -29.23 1.71
C GLN A 334 15.74 -28.34 1.13
N LEU A 335 15.03 -27.63 2.00
CA LEU A 335 14.09 -26.59 1.57
C LEU A 335 14.87 -25.53 0.78
N THR A 336 14.40 -25.23 -0.42
CA THR A 336 15.13 -24.41 -1.39
C THR A 336 14.19 -23.32 -1.91
N PHE A 337 14.69 -22.10 -1.96
CA PHE A 337 13.99 -20.97 -2.55
C PHE A 337 14.51 -20.73 -3.97
N CYS A 338 13.65 -20.96 -4.95
CA CYS A 338 13.99 -20.83 -6.37
C CYS A 338 13.27 -19.65 -7.01
N MET A 339 13.93 -19.03 -7.99
CA MET A 339 13.51 -17.89 -8.79
C MET A 339 13.61 -18.26 -10.27
N SER A 340 12.61 -17.93 -11.09
CA SER A 340 12.68 -18.13 -12.54
C SER A 340 13.79 -17.26 -13.15
N ASN A 341 14.52 -17.79 -14.13
CA ASN A 341 15.60 -17.06 -14.80
C ASN A 341 15.09 -15.96 -15.75
#